data_AF-A0A3C1NF84-F1
#
_entry.id   AF-A0A3C1NF84-F1
#
_cell.length_a   1.000
_cell.length_b   1.000
_cell.length_c   1.000
_cell.angle_alpha   90.00
_cell.angle_beta   90.00
_cell.angle_gamma   90.00
#
_symmetry.space_group_name_H-M   'P 1'
#
loop_
_entity.id
_entity.type
_entity.pdbx_description
1 polymer ?
#
loop_
_entity_poly.entity_id
_entity_poly.type
_entity_poly.pdbx_seq_one_letter_code
_entity_poly.pdbx_strand_id
1 'polypeptide(L)'
;LGDSVGVYKIGLELLFSGGFELARELASQGRSVFIDAKLLDIEATVERATAAIARTGAEFLTVHALDAKTLDAAVRGRASSKLRLLG
;
A
#
# COMPACT_ATOMS: atom_id res chain seq x y z
N LEU A 1 -8.26 -19.87 -2.12
CA LEU A 1 -6.83 -19.49 -2.30
C LEU A 1 -6.09 -19.78 -1.02
N GLY A 2 -6.26 -19.01 0.05
CA GLY A 2 -5.74 -19.39 1.37
C GLY A 2 -4.23 -19.66 1.30
N ASP A 3 -3.81 -20.82 1.78
CA ASP A 3 -2.38 -21.18 1.82
C ASP A 3 -1.81 -21.55 0.45
N SER A 4 -2.65 -21.64 -0.60
CA SER A 4 -2.19 -21.87 -1.97
C SER A 4 -1.61 -20.62 -2.65
N VAL A 5 -1.65 -19.45 -1.99
CA VAL A 5 -1.10 -18.19 -2.51
C VAL A 5 -0.24 -17.50 -1.46
N GLY A 6 0.88 -16.92 -1.89
CA GLY A 6 1.78 -16.21 -0.99
C GLY A 6 1.35 -14.78 -0.66
N VAL A 7 0.70 -14.09 -1.61
CA VAL A 7 0.35 -12.66 -1.50
C VAL A 7 -0.98 -12.38 -2.19
N TYR A 8 -1.81 -11.53 -1.58
CA TYR A 8 -3.05 -11.02 -2.15
C TYR A 8 -2.83 -9.60 -2.68
N LYS A 9 -2.93 -9.42 -4.00
CA LYS A 9 -2.79 -8.09 -4.63
C LYS A 9 -4.14 -7.44 -4.85
N ILE A 10 -4.34 -6.25 -4.28
CA ILE A 10 -5.55 -5.45 -4.42
C ILE A 10 -5.26 -4.29 -5.37
N GLY A 11 -5.89 -4.33 -6.55
CA GLY A 11 -5.72 -3.33 -7.59
C GLY A 11 -6.59 -2.09 -7.40
N LEU A 12 -6.26 -1.04 -8.14
CA LEU A 12 -6.86 0.29 -8.05
C LEU A 12 -8.40 0.30 -8.11
N GLU A 13 -9.01 -0.43 -9.06
CA GLU A 13 -10.47 -0.52 -9.20
C GLU A 13 -11.14 -1.09 -7.95
N LEU A 14 -10.52 -2.10 -7.34
CA LEU A 14 -11.02 -2.69 -6.10
C LEU A 14 -10.84 -1.73 -4.93
N LEU A 15 -9.73 -0.99 -4.85
CA LEU A 15 -9.53 0.02 -3.80
C LEU A 15 -10.66 1.06 -3.78
N PHE A 16 -11.13 1.50 -4.94
CA PHE A 16 -12.25 2.45 -5.06
C PHE A 16 -13.64 1.85 -4.79
N SER A 17 -13.76 0.52 -4.77
CA SER A 17 -15.03 -0.19 -4.53
C SER A 17 -15.06 -0.93 -3.18
N GLY A 18 -14.17 -0.59 -2.25
CA GLY A 18 -14.15 -1.15 -0.89
C GLY A 18 -12.94 -2.04 -0.57
N GLY A 19 -11.96 -2.12 -1.47
CA GLY A 19 -10.78 -2.97 -1.35
C GLY A 19 -9.89 -2.68 -0.14
N PHE A 20 -9.97 -1.48 0.45
CA PHE A 20 -9.27 -1.21 1.71
C PHE A 20 -9.82 -1.99 2.90
N GLU A 21 -11.13 -2.28 2.94
CA GLU A 21 -11.69 -3.13 4.00
C GLU A 21 -11.25 -4.58 3.83
N LEU A 22 -11.26 -5.08 2.59
CA LEU A 22 -10.71 -6.38 2.27
C LEU A 22 -9.22 -6.48 2.64
N ALA A 23 -8.44 -5.43 2.38
CA ALA A 23 -7.03 -5.38 2.75
C ALA A 23 -6.83 -5.55 4.26
N ARG A 24 -7.62 -4.82 5.07
CA ARG A 24 -7.57 -4.90 6.55
C ARG A 24 -7.99 -6.27 7.04
N GLU A 25 -9.05 -6.84 6.47
CA GLU A 25 -9.52 -8.17 6.82
C GLU A 25 -8.43 -9.22 6.57
N LEU A 26 -7.87 -9.26 5.35
CA LEU A 26 -6.81 -10.20 4.98
C LEU A 26 -5.57 -10.03 5.85
N ALA A 27 -5.13 -8.79 6.09
CA ALA A 27 -3.98 -8.52 6.95
C ALA A 27 -4.23 -8.97 8.41
N SER A 28 -5.44 -8.77 8.94
CA SER A 28 -5.82 -9.22 10.29
C SER A 28 -5.84 -10.75 10.42
N GLN A 29 -6.04 -11.47 9.32
CA GLN A 29 -5.92 -12.93 9.22
C GLN A 29 -4.46 -13.40 9.03
N GLY A 30 -3.49 -12.49 9.06
CA GLY A 30 -2.08 -12.78 8.87
C GLY A 30 -1.68 -13.04 7.41
N ARG A 31 -2.54 -12.69 6.43
CA ARG A 31 -2.23 -12.82 5.01
C ARG A 31 -1.36 -11.66 4.54
N SER A 32 -0.39 -11.94 3.66
CA SER A 32 0.39 -10.90 3.00
C SER A 32 -0.48 -10.16 1.99
N VAL A 33 -0.55 -8.83 2.13
CA VAL A 33 -1.35 -7.96 1.24
C VAL A 33 -0.43 -7.00 0.48
N PHE A 34 -0.66 -6.91 -0.83
CA PHE A 34 -0.02 -5.97 -1.73
C PHE A 34 -1.06 -4.96 -2.21
N ILE A 35 -0.87 -3.69 -1.89
CA ILE A 35 -1.70 -2.58 -2.39
C ILE A 35 -1.09 -2.03 -3.67
N ASP A 36 -1.77 -2.25 -4.80
CA ASP A 36 -1.30 -1.83 -6.11
C ASP A 36 -1.97 -0.51 -6.52
N ALA A 37 -1.57 0.57 -5.84
CA ALA A 37 -2.14 1.90 -6.00
C ALA A 37 -1.35 2.80 -6.96
N LYS A 38 -0.06 2.50 -7.19
CA LYS A 38 0.86 3.29 -8.02
C LYS A 38 0.77 4.79 -7.68
N LEU A 39 1.04 5.14 -6.42
CA LEU A 39 0.88 6.52 -5.97
C LEU A 39 1.76 7.49 -6.76
N LEU A 40 1.16 8.59 -7.21
CA LEU A 40 1.83 9.75 -7.82
C LEU A 40 0.97 10.99 -7.64
N ASP A 41 1.45 11.93 -6.85
CA ASP A 41 0.76 13.18 -6.54
C ASP A 41 1.78 14.17 -5.92
N ILE A 42 1.31 15.32 -5.42
CA ILE A 42 2.10 16.19 -4.56
C ILE A 42 2.52 15.47 -3.27
N GLU A 43 3.65 15.89 -2.70
CA GLU A 43 4.29 15.22 -1.57
C GLU A 43 3.34 14.97 -0.39
N ALA A 44 2.60 16.00 0.01
CA ALA A 44 1.70 15.91 1.15
C ALA A 44 0.58 14.87 0.94
N THR A 45 0.13 14.68 -0.31
CA THR A 45 -0.87 13.67 -0.65
C THR A 45 -0.26 12.27 -0.63
N VAL A 46 0.91 12.08 -1.25
CA VAL A 46 1.62 10.78 -1.25
C VAL A 46 1.98 10.33 0.16
N GLU A 47 2.45 11.25 1.00
CA GLU A 47 2.78 10.99 2.40
C GLU A 47 1.55 10.52 3.19
N ARG A 48 0.44 11.28 3.11
CA ARG A 48 -0.80 10.92 3.81
C ARG A 48 -1.42 9.62 3.29
N ALA A 49 -1.40 9.41 1.97
CA ALA A 49 -1.91 8.18 1.36
C ALA A 49 -1.08 6.97 1.80
N THR A 50 0.25 7.09 1.78
CA THR A 50 1.15 6.03 2.25
C THR A 50 0.92 5.73 3.73
N ALA A 51 0.76 6.75 4.57
CA ALA A 51 0.44 6.56 5.99
C ALA A 51 -0.92 5.88 6.20
N ALA A 52 -1.92 6.19 5.38
CA ALA A 52 -3.22 5.53 5.42
C ALA A 52 -3.13 4.05 5.01
N ILE A 53 -2.34 3.74 3.99
CA ILE A 53 -2.09 2.38 3.53
C ILE A 53 -1.28 1.60 4.56
N ALA A 54 -0.27 2.21 5.19
CA ALA A 54 0.51 1.56 6.24
C ALA A 54 -0.37 1.08 7.42
N ARG A 55 -1.47 1.79 7.72
CA ARG A 55 -2.43 1.40 8.77
C ARG A 55 -3.31 0.22 8.40
N THR A 56 -3.36 -0.20 7.13
CA THR A 56 -4.15 -1.38 6.74
C THR A 56 -3.48 -2.70 7.11
N GLY A 57 -2.18 -2.67 7.46
CA GLY A 57 -1.37 -3.87 7.66
C GLY A 57 -0.81 -4.45 6.36
N ALA A 58 -0.91 -3.74 5.24
CA ALA A 58 -0.32 -4.16 3.97
C ALA A 58 1.21 -4.34 4.08
N GLU A 59 1.72 -5.35 3.36
CA GLU A 59 3.15 -5.65 3.30
C GLU A 59 3.84 -4.92 2.15
N PHE A 60 3.12 -4.63 1.06
CA PHE A 60 3.65 -3.93 -0.10
C PHE A 60 2.74 -2.79 -0.57
N LEU A 61 3.35 -1.74 -1.11
CA LEU A 61 2.69 -0.64 -1.79
C LEU A 61 3.49 -0.22 -3.04
N THR A 62 2.81 -0.07 -4.18
CA THR A 62 3.41 0.55 -5.38
C THR A 62 3.31 2.07 -5.36
N VAL A 63 4.41 2.71 -5.77
CA VAL A 63 4.59 4.16 -5.93
C VAL A 63 5.27 4.38 -7.27
N HIS A 64 4.94 5.43 -8.01
CA HIS A 64 5.69 5.74 -9.23
C HIS A 64 7.09 6.28 -8.90
N ALA A 65 8.16 5.56 -9.28
CA ALA A 65 9.54 6.01 -9.13
C ALA A 65 10.02 7.00 -10.21
N LEU A 66 9.18 7.98 -10.57
CA LEU A 66 9.53 8.98 -11.59
C LEU A 66 10.37 10.14 -11.04
N ASP A 67 10.27 10.41 -9.73
CA ASP A 67 11.00 11.50 -9.07
C ASP A 67 11.28 11.20 -7.59
N ALA A 68 12.30 11.87 -7.05
CA ALA A 68 12.72 11.70 -5.66
C ALA A 68 11.66 12.21 -4.66
N LYS A 69 10.97 13.32 -4.97
CA LYS A 69 9.96 13.90 -4.07
C LYS A 69 8.83 12.91 -3.75
N THR A 70 8.39 12.13 -4.73
CA THR A 70 7.33 11.13 -4.59
C THR A 70 7.81 9.97 -3.74
N LEU A 71 9.03 9.48 -4.00
CA LEU A 71 9.64 8.40 -3.22
C LEU A 71 9.90 8.84 -1.77
N ASP A 72 10.45 10.03 -1.55
CA ASP A 72 10.74 10.58 -0.23
C ASP A 72 9.45 10.80 0.57
N ALA A 73 8.40 11.32 -0.07
CA ALA A 73 7.08 11.46 0.55
C ALA A 73 6.49 10.10 0.95
N ALA A 74 6.62 9.08 0.10
CA ALA A 74 6.18 7.73 0.43
C ALA A 74 7.00 7.17 1.60
N VAL A 75 8.32 7.36 1.62
CA VAL A 75 9.19 6.93 2.73
C VAL A 75 8.81 7.62 4.04
N ARG A 76 8.51 8.93 4.02
CA ARG A 76 8.01 9.66 5.18
C ARG A 76 6.67 9.09 5.66
N GLY A 77 5.72 8.87 4.76
CA GLY A 77 4.40 8.34 5.08
C GLY A 77 4.43 6.90 5.61
N ARG A 78 5.38 6.09 5.13
CA ARG A 78 5.64 4.73 5.62
C ARG A 78 6.14 4.75 7.07
N ALA A 79 6.91 5.77 7.45
CA ALA A 79 7.49 5.93 8.78
C ALA A 79 8.19 4.63 9.25
N SER A 80 7.92 4.20 10.49
CA SER A 80 8.45 2.96 11.07
C SER A 80 7.63 1.70 10.73
N SER A 81 6.67 1.80 9.81
CA SER A 81 5.88 0.64 9.37
C SER A 81 6.76 -0.42 8.70
N LYS A 82 6.30 -1.68 8.77
CA LYS A 82 6.87 -2.80 7.99
C LYS A 82 6.52 -2.75 6.50
N LEU A 83 5.63 -1.83 6.09
CA LEU A 83 5.24 -1.64 4.70
C LEU A 83 6.49 -1.46 3.82
N ARG A 84 6.58 -2.22 2.73
CA ARG A 84 7.64 -2.11 1.72
C ARG A 84 7.14 -1.34 0.51
N LEU A 85 7.91 -0.34 0.11
CA LEU A 85 7.59 0.50 -1.05
C LEU A 85 8.28 -0.09 -2.29
N LEU A 86 7.51 -0.20 -3.38
CA LEU A 86 7.97 -0.68 -4.67
C LEU A 86 7.80 0.44 -5.70
N GLY A 87 8.90 0.80 -6.35
CA GLY A 87 9.02 1.88 -7.31
C GLY A 87 9.01 1.42 -8.76
#